data_AF-A0A7K3RW40-F1
#
_entry.id   AF-A0A7K3RW40-F1
#
_cell.length_a   1.000
_cell.length_b   1.000
_cell.length_c   1.000
_cell.angle_alpha   90.00
_cell.angle_beta   90.00
_cell.angle_gamma   90.00
#
_symmetry.space_group_name_H-M   'P 1'
#
loop_
_entity.id
_entity.type
_entity.pdbx_description
1 polymer ?
#
loop_
_entity_poly.entity_id
_entity_poly.type
_entity_poly.pdbx_seq_one_letter_code
_entity_poly.pdbx_strand_id
1 'polypeptide(L)' 'MTSRPPDPSPEPAPDPVHVPEPDPVRDPWQAPMRRALAEAARAASAGDVPVGAVV' A
#
# COMPACT_ATOMS: atom_id res chain seq x y z
N MET A 1 46.05 26.56 -17.48
CA MET A 1 45.16 25.47 -17.93
C MET A 1 44.54 24.86 -16.67
N THR A 2 43.36 25.33 -16.25
CA THR A 2 42.65 24.76 -15.10
C THR A 2 41.22 24.50 -15.53
N SER A 3 40.88 23.23 -15.77
CA SER A 3 39.51 22.82 -16.08
C SER A 3 38.65 22.97 -14.83
N ARG A 4 37.53 23.67 -14.97
CA ARG A 4 36.43 23.71 -13.99
C ARG A 4 35.78 22.31 -13.93
N PRO A 5 35.47 21.76 -12.73
CA PRO A 5 34.72 20.51 -12.64
C PRO A 5 33.32 20.69 -13.24
N PRO A 6 32.75 19.64 -13.86
CA PRO A 6 31.37 19.68 -14.35
C PRO A 6 30.42 19.94 -13.18
N ASP A 7 29.42 20.79 -13.42
CA ASP A 7 28.31 21.01 -12.50
C ASP A 7 27.63 19.65 -12.20
N PRO A 8 27.32 19.30 -10.95
CA PRO A 8 26.46 18.14 -10.71
C PRO A 8 25.12 18.38 -11.41
N SER A 9 24.79 17.53 -12.38
CA SER A 9 23.46 17.53 -13.00
C SER A 9 22.40 17.53 -11.89
N PRO A 10 21.33 18.33 -12.01
CA PRO A 10 20.27 18.34 -11.02
C PRO A 10 19.73 16.90 -10.90
N GLU A 11 19.72 16.38 -9.68
CA GLU A 11 19.05 15.12 -9.36
C GLU A 11 17.60 15.22 -9.87
N PRO A 12 17.07 14.22 -10.58
CA PRO A 12 15.68 14.25 -11.00
C PRO A 12 14.83 14.43 -9.75
N ALA A 13 13.98 15.47 -9.76
CA ALA A 13 13.05 15.72 -8.68
C ALA A 13 12.25 14.43 -8.43
N PRO A 14 11.96 14.07 -7.15
CA PRO A 14 11.15 12.91 -6.85
C PRO A 14 9.85 12.97 -7.64
N ASP A 15 9.46 11.84 -8.22
CA ASP A 15 8.21 11.77 -8.99
C ASP A 15 7.07 12.33 -8.13
N PRO A 16 6.22 13.22 -8.70
CA PRO A 16 5.06 13.70 -7.98
C PRO A 16 4.28 12.49 -7.51
N VAL A 17 4.01 12.41 -6.20
CA VAL A 17 3.29 11.31 -5.54
C VAL A 17 2.11 10.90 -6.42
N HIS A 18 2.24 9.74 -7.06
CA HIS A 18 1.17 9.18 -7.87
C HIS A 18 0.08 8.76 -6.89
N VAL A 19 -0.97 9.57 -6.78
CA VAL A 19 -2.18 9.18 -6.07
C VAL A 19 -2.89 8.20 -7.02
N PRO A 20 -2.94 6.91 -6.70
CA PRO A 20 -3.62 5.95 -7.56
C PRO A 20 -5.08 6.36 -7.69
N GLU A 21 -5.63 6.29 -8.91
CA GLU A 21 -7.05 6.51 -9.13
C GLU A 21 -7.88 5.48 -8.35
N PRO A 22 -9.10 5.84 -7.90
CA PRO A 22 -10.01 4.90 -7.25
C PRO A 22 -10.23 3.67 -8.12
N ASP A 23 -10.14 2.48 -7.51
CA ASP A 23 -10.34 1.22 -8.20
C ASP A 23 -11.78 0.76 -7.99
N PRO A 24 -12.68 0.88 -9.00
CA PRO A 24 -14.10 0.57 -8.83
C PRO A 24 -14.34 -0.91 -8.53
N VAL A 25 -13.38 -1.79 -8.80
CA VAL A 25 -13.46 -3.22 -8.48
C VAL A 25 -12.97 -3.47 -7.06
N ARG A 26 -11.85 -2.86 -6.64
CA ARG A 26 -11.24 -3.14 -5.32
C ARG A 26 -11.80 -2.31 -4.19
N ASP A 27 -12.17 -1.06 -4.44
CA ASP A 27 -12.61 -0.13 -3.40
C ASP A 27 -13.88 -0.59 -2.67
N PRO A 28 -14.91 -1.15 -3.34
CA PRO A 28 -16.07 -1.70 -2.65
C PRO A 28 -15.71 -2.81 -1.64
N TRP A 29 -14.62 -3.56 -1.88
CA TRP A 29 -14.21 -4.68 -1.05
C TRP A 29 -13.28 -4.31 0.11
N GLN A 30 -12.75 -3.08 0.15
CA GLN A 30 -11.79 -2.70 1.20
C GLN A 30 -12.38 -2.83 2.61
N ALA A 31 -13.59 -2.34 2.84
CA ALA A 31 -14.22 -2.41 4.16
C ALA A 31 -14.60 -3.85 4.57
N PRO A 32 -15.26 -4.66 3.71
CA PRO A 32 -15.50 -6.07 3.99
C PRO A 32 -14.22 -6.88 4.25
N MET A 33 -13.14 -6.63 3.49
CA MET A 33 -11.86 -7.32 3.68
C MET A 33 -11.23 -7.00 5.04
N ARG A 34 -11.25 -5.72 5.45
CA ARG A 34 -10.80 -5.33 6.80
C ARG A 34 -11.59 -6.05 7.90
N ARG A 35 -12.89 -6.24 7.70
CA ARG A 35 -13.73 -7.01 8.64
C ARG A 35 -13.33 -8.49 8.67
N ALA A 36 -13.15 -9.12 7.52
CA ALA A 36 -12.72 -10.52 7.44
C ALA A 36 -11.36 -10.74 8.13
N LEU A 37 -10.41 -9.81 7.96
CA LEU A 37 -9.12 -9.87 8.65
C LEU A 37 -9.26 -9.71 10.17
N ALA A 38 -10.14 -8.83 10.64
CA ALA A 38 -10.41 -8.68 12.07
C ALA A 38 -11.04 -9.94 12.68
N GLU A 39 -11.90 -10.64 11.94
CA GLU A 39 -12.45 -11.93 12.35
C GLU A 39 -11.39 -13.02 12.38
N ALA A 40 -10.53 -13.10 11.36
CA ALA A 40 -9.41 -14.03 11.33
C ALA A 40 -8.46 -13.83 12.53
N ALA A 41 -8.19 -12.57 12.91
CA ALA A 41 -7.36 -12.26 14.08
C ALA A 41 -8.00 -12.73 15.40
N ARG A 42 -9.34 -12.64 15.52
CA ARG A 42 -10.05 -13.18 16.69
C ARG A 42 -9.99 -14.70 16.73
N ALA A 43 -10.17 -15.38 15.61
CA ALA A 43 -10.04 -16.83 15.51
C ALA A 43 -8.63 -17.29 15.91
N ALA A 44 -7.59 -16.62 15.41
CA ALA A 44 -6.20 -16.86 15.81
C ALA A 44 -6.01 -16.74 17.34
N SER A 45 -6.56 -15.68 17.93
CA SER A 45 -6.47 -15.42 19.38
C SER A 45 -7.19 -16.47 20.23
N ALA A 46 -8.22 -17.12 19.67
CA ALA A 46 -8.94 -18.22 20.30
C ALA A 46 -8.26 -19.59 20.11
N GLY A 47 -7.23 -19.68 19.26
CA GLY A 47 -6.57 -20.94 18.91
C GLY A 47 -7.24 -21.70 17.78
N ASP A 48 -8.25 -21.11 17.13
CA ASP A 48 -8.90 -21.66 15.95
C ASP A 48 -8.09 -21.39 14.67
N VAL A 49 -8.50 -22.01 13.56
CA VAL A 49 -7.94 -21.70 12.24
C VAL A 49 -8.25 -20.23 11.90
N PRO A 50 -7.24 -19.40 11.55
CA PRO A 50 -7.40 -17.96 11.42
C PRO A 50 -8.02 -17.55 10.09
N VAL A 51 -9.32 -17.80 9.92
CA VAL A 51 -10.10 -17.45 8.74
C VAL A 51 -11.27 -16.56 9.16
N GLY A 52 -11.56 -15.53 8.36
CA GLY A 52 -12.74 -14.67 8.52
C GLY A 52 -13.46 -14.51 7.18
N ALA A 53 -14.78 -14.28 7.21
CA ALA A 53 -15.61 -14.27 6.02
C ALA A 53 -16.74 -13.26 6.11
N VAL A 54 -17.17 -12.77 4.95
CA VAL A 54 -18.24 -11.78 4.80
C VAL A 54 -19.19 -12.27 3.70
N VAL A 55 -20.47 -11.90 3.80
CA VAL A 55 -21.54 -12.29 2.85
C VAL A 55 -22.13 -11.08 2.17
#